data_AF-A0A1A8BD57-F1
#
_entry.id   AF-A0A1A8BD57-F1
#
_cell.length_a   1.000
_cell.length_b   1.000
_cell.length_c   1.000
_cell.angle_alpha   90.00
_cell.angle_beta   90.00
_cell.angle_gamma   90.00
#
_symmetry.space_group_name_H-M   'P 1'
#
loop_
_entity.id
_entity.type
_entity.pdbx_description
1 polymer ?
#
loop_
_entity_poly.entity_id
_entity_poly.type
_entity_poly.pdbx_seq_one_letter_code
_entity_poly.pdbx_strand_id
1 'polypeptide(L)'
;KKILEDGYDSVFSVVRRHQFRWKEVKPDGSEYTHPFNLVPSKRPRRQDWDGELYENGSFYISKRDLILTEGSTQGGKVAYFEMEPEHSVDIDV
;
A
#
# COMPACT_ATOMS: atom_id res chain seq x y z
N LYS A 1 10.09 -18.24 0.27
CA LYS A 1 9.63 -18.60 1.64
C LYS A 1 8.13 -18.39 1.79
N LYS A 2 7.60 -17.17 1.81
CA LYS A 2 6.16 -16.88 2.07
C LYS A 2 5.13 -17.85 1.45
N ILE A 3 5.12 -18.04 0.12
CA ILE A 3 4.14 -18.94 -0.51
C ILE A 3 4.43 -20.42 -0.19
N LEU A 4 5.70 -20.85 -0.34
CA LEU A 4 6.08 -22.26 -0.30
C LEU A 4 6.26 -22.83 1.12
N GLU A 5 6.73 -22.02 2.06
CA GLU A 5 7.07 -22.42 3.43
C GLU A 5 5.98 -21.97 4.42
N ASP A 6 5.48 -20.74 4.29
CA ASP A 6 4.53 -20.15 5.26
C ASP A 6 3.06 -20.32 4.84
N GLY A 7 2.84 -20.92 3.67
CA GLY A 7 1.52 -21.28 3.15
C GLY A 7 0.62 -20.08 2.81
N TYR A 8 1.19 -18.93 2.42
CA TYR A 8 0.40 -17.81 1.92
C TYR A 8 -0.23 -18.14 0.56
N ASP A 9 -1.47 -17.68 0.37
CA ASP A 9 -2.23 -17.85 -0.87
C ASP A 9 -1.93 -16.73 -1.87
N SER A 10 -1.58 -15.54 -1.37
CA SER A 10 -1.17 -14.39 -2.18
C SER A 10 -0.10 -13.55 -1.48
N VAL A 11 0.87 -13.08 -2.26
CA VAL A 11 1.95 -12.20 -1.83
C VAL A 11 2.22 -11.12 -2.89
N PHE A 12 2.25 -9.87 -2.49
CA PHE A 12 2.50 -8.74 -3.39
C PHE A 12 3.53 -7.77 -2.83
N SER A 13 4.18 -7.01 -3.69
CA SER A 13 5.22 -6.05 -3.31
C SER A 13 4.63 -4.72 -2.86
N VAL A 14 5.23 -4.14 -1.81
CA VAL A 14 4.88 -2.82 -1.27
C VAL A 14 6.12 -2.00 -0.98
N VAL A 15 5.95 -0.70 -0.83
CA VAL A 15 6.95 0.26 -0.38
C VAL A 15 6.39 1.09 0.77
N ARG A 16 7.24 1.41 1.74
CA ARG A 16 6.89 2.27 2.87
C ARG A 16 7.08 3.75 2.54
N ARG A 17 6.03 4.54 2.68
CA ARG A 17 6.06 5.99 2.46
C ARG A 17 5.63 6.73 3.72
N HIS A 18 6.25 7.88 3.95
CA HIS A 18 5.95 8.76 5.07
C HIS A 18 5.34 10.06 4.53
N GLN A 19 4.23 9.91 3.82
CA GLN A 19 3.50 11.00 3.17
C GLN A 19 2.25 11.33 3.97
N PHE A 20 1.87 12.60 4.02
CA PHE A 20 0.64 13.04 4.66
C PHE A 20 -0.50 13.05 3.65
N ARG A 21 -1.58 12.33 3.96
CA ARG A 21 -2.76 12.24 3.10
C ARG A 21 -3.81 13.25 3.57
N TRP A 22 -4.41 13.94 2.60
CA TRP A 22 -5.46 14.94 2.81
C TRP A 22 -6.65 14.64 1.92
N LYS A 23 -7.86 14.91 2.40
CA LYS A 23 -9.09 14.80 1.64
C LYS A 23 -9.05 15.80 0.48
N GLU A 24 -9.23 15.30 -0.74
CA GLU A 24 -9.48 16.12 -1.92
C GLU A 24 -10.84 16.82 -1.78
N VAL A 25 -10.89 18.10 -2.12
CA VAL A 25 -12.09 18.93 -2.01
C VAL A 25 -12.50 19.45 -3.38
N LYS A 26 -13.82 19.54 -3.60
CA LYS A 26 -14.35 20.11 -4.84
C LYS A 26 -14.15 21.64 -4.86
N PRO A 27 -13.94 22.25 -6.04
CA PRO A 27 -13.79 23.69 -6.18
C PRO A 27 -15.03 24.52 -5.80
N ASP A 28 -16.19 23.87 -5.65
CA ASP A 28 -17.47 24.50 -5.32
C ASP A 28 -17.58 25.00 -3.87
N GLY A 29 -16.56 24.74 -3.04
CA GLY A 29 -16.49 25.22 -1.65
C GLY A 29 -17.45 24.50 -0.69
N SER A 30 -18.06 23.39 -1.11
CA SER A 30 -18.99 22.61 -0.27
C SER A 30 -18.30 21.80 0.83
N GLU A 31 -16.99 21.58 0.71
CA GLU A 31 -16.20 20.74 1.62
C GLU A 31 -14.90 21.42 2.05
N TYR A 32 -14.42 21.04 3.25
CA TYR A 32 -13.14 21.49 3.79
C TYR A 32 -12.09 20.37 3.71
N THR A 33 -10.82 20.75 3.56
CA THR A 33 -9.69 19.81 3.55
C THR A 33 -9.55 19.16 4.93
N HIS A 34 -9.47 17.83 4.96
CA HIS A 34 -9.33 17.06 6.20
C HIS A 34 -8.10 16.15 6.15
N PRO A 35 -7.30 16.06 7.24
CA PRO A 35 -6.16 15.15 7.30
C PRO A 35 -6.64 13.70 7.50
N PHE A 36 -6.05 12.75 6.78
CA PHE A 36 -6.37 11.32 6.95
C PHE A 36 -5.44 10.60 7.94
N ASN A 37 -4.15 10.93 7.95
CA ASN A 37 -3.13 10.18 8.69
C ASN A 37 -2.25 11.07 9.59
N LEU A 38 -2.72 12.28 9.95
CA LEU A 38 -2.02 13.17 10.86
C LEU A 38 -2.98 14.02 11.69
N VAL A 39 -2.48 14.49 12.84
CA VAL A 39 -3.05 15.62 13.56
C VAL A 39 -2.19 16.85 13.24
N PRO A 40 -2.70 17.89 12.55
CA PRO A 40 -1.88 19.01 12.07
C PRO A 40 -1.12 19.75 13.18
N SER A 41 -1.70 19.83 14.38
CA SER A 41 -1.06 20.45 15.56
C SER A 41 0.03 19.58 16.21
N LYS A 42 0.16 18.32 15.81
CA LYS A 42 1.15 17.35 16.32
C LYS A 42 1.79 16.58 15.16
N ARG A 43 2.26 17.31 14.14
CA ARG A 43 2.81 16.71 12.92
C ARG A 43 4.06 15.88 13.24
N PRO A 44 4.06 14.56 13.01
CA PRO A 44 5.22 13.72 13.28
C PRO A 44 6.32 13.96 12.23
N ARG A 45 7.59 13.80 12.62
CA ARG A 45 8.71 13.69 11.67
C ARG A 45 8.74 12.26 11.10
N ARG A 46 9.55 12.04 10.05
CA ARG A 46 9.68 10.71 9.42
C ARG A 46 10.06 9.63 10.42
N GLN A 47 10.96 9.92 11.35
CA GLN A 47 11.42 8.99 12.39
C GLN A 47 10.46 8.81 13.56
N ASP A 48 9.40 9.61 13.65
CA ASP A 48 8.45 9.58 14.78
C ASP A 48 7.28 8.61 14.52
N TRP A 49 7.21 7.97 13.34
CA TRP A 49 6.17 7.01 12.98
C TRP A 49 6.62 6.07 11.86
N ASP A 50 5.94 4.94 11.71
CA ASP A 50 6.33 3.87 10.78
C ASP A 50 5.95 4.16 9.31
N GLY A 51 5.22 5.24 9.03
CA GLY A 51 4.66 5.49 7.70
C GLY A 51 3.51 4.55 7.33
N GLU A 52 3.22 4.45 6.03
CA GLU A 52 2.17 3.61 5.46
C GLU A 52 2.74 2.76 4.31
N LEU A 53 2.18 1.57 4.10
CA LEU A 53 2.56 0.67 3.01
C LEU A 53 1.69 0.93 1.78
N TYR A 54 2.35 1.07 0.63
CA TYR A 54 1.71 1.27 -0.67
C TYR A 54 2.20 0.19 -1.62
N GLU A 55 1.30 -0.39 -2.41
CA GLU A 55 1.72 -1.26 -3.51
C GLU A 55 2.62 -0.49 -4.48
N ASN A 56 3.64 -1.15 -5.00
CA ASN A 56 4.61 -0.54 -5.91
C ASN A 56 4.63 -1.18 -7.30
N GLY A 57 3.67 -2.05 -7.62
CA GLY A 57 3.53 -2.64 -8.96
C GLY A 57 4.60 -3.67 -9.35
N SER A 58 5.64 -3.90 -8.53
CA SER A 58 6.76 -4.75 -8.95
C SER A 58 6.38 -6.22 -9.15
N PHE A 59 5.61 -6.82 -8.24
CA PHE A 59 5.09 -8.17 -8.44
C PHE A 59 3.84 -8.48 -7.62
N TYR A 60 3.07 -9.44 -8.15
CA TYR A 60 1.90 -10.06 -7.52
C TYR A 60 1.99 -11.57 -7.75
N ILE A 61 2.05 -12.36 -6.68
CA ILE A 61 2.14 -13.82 -6.72
C ILE A 61 0.92 -14.38 -6.01
N SER A 62 0.11 -15.17 -6.72
CA SER A 62 -1.13 -15.71 -6.18
C SER A 62 -1.40 -17.13 -6.65
N LYS A 63 -2.10 -17.90 -5.81
CA LYS A 63 -2.59 -19.23 -6.20
C LYS A 63 -3.48 -19.12 -7.43
N ARG A 64 -3.35 -20.10 -8.32
CA ARG A 64 -4.13 -20.20 -9.56
C ARG A 64 -5.62 -20.13 -9.29
N ASP A 65 -6.10 -20.87 -8.31
CA ASP A 65 -7.54 -20.96 -8.01
C ASP A 65 -8.10 -19.58 -7.65
N LEU A 66 -7.40 -18.80 -6.82
CA LEU A 66 -7.79 -17.42 -6.47
C LEU A 66 -8.05 -16.57 -7.72
N ILE A 67 -7.14 -16.63 -8.70
CA ILE A 67 -7.25 -15.86 -9.94
C ILE A 67 -8.42 -16.36 -10.80
N LEU A 68 -8.56 -17.69 -10.93
CA LEU A 68 -9.55 -18.27 -11.85
C LEU A 68 -10.97 -18.29 -11.29
N THR A 69 -11.15 -18.40 -9.97
CA THR A 69 -12.47 -18.50 -9.35
C THR A 69 -12.97 -17.16 -8.82
N GLU A 70 -12.09 -16.34 -8.26
CA GLU A 70 -12.47 -15.06 -7.63
C GLU A 70 -12.16 -13.86 -8.54
N GLY A 71 -11.35 -14.04 -9.59
CA GLY A 71 -10.87 -12.92 -10.40
C GLY A 71 -9.96 -11.96 -9.63
N SER A 72 -9.41 -12.42 -8.49
CA SER A 72 -8.60 -11.60 -7.60
C SER A 72 -7.14 -12.04 -7.60
N THR A 73 -6.24 -11.06 -7.58
CA THR A 73 -4.80 -11.28 -7.35
C THR A 73 -4.44 -11.18 -5.87
N GLN A 74 -5.37 -10.82 -4.99
CA GLN A 74 -5.10 -10.66 -3.55
C GLN A 74 -6.27 -11.26 -2.76
N GLY A 75 -5.99 -12.32 -2.01
CA GLY A 75 -7.02 -13.07 -1.30
C GLY A 75 -6.50 -14.30 -0.59
N GLY A 76 -7.39 -14.98 0.13
CA GLY A 76 -7.04 -16.05 1.06
C GLY A 76 -6.13 -15.56 2.19
N LYS A 77 -5.09 -16.33 2.50
CA LYS A 77 -4.02 -15.93 3.41
C LYS A 77 -3.05 -15.00 2.67
N VAL A 78 -3.15 -13.70 2.96
CA VAL A 78 -2.41 -12.62 2.28
C VAL A 78 -1.16 -12.20 3.07
N ALA A 79 -0.05 -11.93 2.37
CA ALA A 79 1.08 -11.18 2.91
C ALA A 79 1.61 -10.14 1.92
N TYR A 80 2.30 -9.12 2.42
CA TYR A 80 3.06 -8.19 1.58
C TYR A 80 4.56 -8.51 1.65
N PHE A 81 5.33 -8.07 0.66
CA PHE A 81 6.79 -8.04 0.71
C PHE A 81 7.24 -6.58 0.57
N GLU A 82 7.84 -6.03 1.62
CA GLU A 82 8.35 -4.67 1.58
C GLU A 82 9.67 -4.62 0.80
N MET A 83 9.69 -3.79 -0.23
CA MET A 83 10.86 -3.52 -1.06
C MET A 83 11.48 -2.18 -0.69
N GLU A 84 12.79 -2.07 -0.94
CA GLU A 84 13.52 -0.82 -0.79
C GLU A 84 12.99 0.24 -1.77
N PRO A 85 12.90 1.52 -1.38
CA PRO A 85 12.28 2.57 -2.19
C PRO A 85 12.91 2.76 -3.58
N GLU A 86 14.20 2.48 -3.75
CA GLU A 86 14.91 2.61 -5.02
C GLU A 86 14.42 1.61 -6.07
N HIS A 87 13.76 0.54 -5.65
CA HIS A 87 13.16 -0.48 -6.52
C HIS A 87 11.65 -0.29 -6.71
N SER A 88 11.10 0.83 -6.21
CA SER A 88 9.65 1.10 -6.17
C SER A 88 9.27 2.38 -6.96
N VAL A 89 10.14 2.81 -7.86
CA VAL A 89 9.87 3.89 -8.82
C VAL A 89 9.25 3.27 -10.06
N ASP A 90 8.01 3.63 -10.36
CA ASP A 90 7.31 3.21 -11.58
C ASP A 90 7.89 3.96 -12.80
N ILE A 91 7.56 3.56 -14.03
CA ILE A 91 8.03 4.28 -15.23
C ILE A 91 7.13 5.49 -15.52
N ASP A 92 5.85 5.39 -15.18
CA ASP A 92 4.82 6.38 -15.52
C ASP A 92 4.64 7.46 -14.42
N VAL A 93 5.63 7.63 -13.52
CA VAL A 93 5.60 8.63 -12.42
C VAL A 93 5.78 10.07 -12.90
#